data_AF-X1DSP1-F1
#
_entry.id   AF-X1DSP1-F1
#
_cell.length_a   1.000
_cell.length_b   1.000
_cell.length_c   1.000
_cell.angle_alpha   90.00
_cell.angle_beta   90.00
_cell.angle_gamma   90.00
#
_symmetry.space_group_name_H-M   'P 1'
#
loop_
_entity.id
_entity.type
_entity.pdbx_description
1 polymer ?
#
loop_
_entity_poly.entity_id
_entity_poly.type
_entity_poly.pdbx_seq_one_letter_code
_entity_poly.pdbx_strand_id
1 'polypeptide(L)'
;MLWTSKPKNISLIVLLPTTTIVLHLMDLESGKLIFTSAFENPQRIIDGNDVISRIMYDREKPAALYEELISCINEKMGKMPCDENE
;
A
#
# COMPACT_ATOMS: atom_id res chain seq x y z
N MET A 1 27.99 20.48 -20.74
CA MET A 1 27.34 20.52 -19.42
C MET A 1 26.34 19.37 -19.38
N LEU A 2 26.77 18.20 -18.89
CA LEU A 2 25.91 17.01 -18.83
C LEU A 2 25.21 17.03 -17.47
N TRP A 3 23.91 17.33 -17.46
CA TRP A 3 23.06 17.12 -16.29
C TRP A 3 22.79 15.61 -16.20
N THR A 4 23.47 14.92 -15.29
CA THR A 4 23.10 13.55 -14.91
C THR A 4 22.39 13.63 -13.55
N SER A 5 21.08 13.89 -13.57
CA SER A 5 20.27 13.63 -12.38
C SER A 5 20.35 12.12 -12.14
N LYS A 6 20.85 11.70 -10.98
CA LYS A 6 20.80 10.28 -10.59
C LYS A 6 19.34 9.83 -10.53
N PRO A 7 19.01 8.59 -10.93
CA PRO A 7 17.68 8.04 -10.72
C PRO A 7 17.40 7.99 -9.21
N LYS A 8 16.24 8.49 -8.78
CA LYS A 8 15.83 8.40 -7.37
C LYS A 8 15.50 6.96 -7.03
N ASN A 9 16.17 6.42 -6.01
CA ASN A 9 15.87 5.09 -5.48
C ASN A 9 14.86 5.23 -4.35
N ILE A 10 13.61 4.85 -4.61
CA ILE A 10 12.54 4.88 -3.62
C ILE A 10 12.08 3.47 -3.25
N SER A 11 11.57 3.31 -2.04
CA SER A 11 11.00 2.06 -1.52
C SER A 11 9.61 2.29 -0.97
N LEU A 12 8.77 1.27 -1.12
CA LEU A 12 7.46 1.23 -0.49
C LEU A 12 7.47 0.20 0.64
N ILE A 13 7.09 0.64 1.84
CA ILE A 13 6.82 -0.23 2.98
C ILE A 13 5.31 -0.31 3.15
N VAL A 14 4.79 -1.53 3.20
CA VAL A 14 3.37 -1.82 3.34
C VAL A 14 3.12 -2.52 4.67
N LEU A 15 2.32 -1.91 5.53
CA LEU A 15 1.84 -2.51 6.78
C LEU A 15 0.38 -2.93 6.57
N LEU A 16 0.10 -4.23 6.74
CA LEU A 16 -1.21 -4.83 6.45
C LEU A 16 -1.91 -5.41 7.70
N PRO A 17 -2.18 -4.62 8.74
CA PRO A 17 -3.01 -5.11 9.84
C PRO A 17 -4.48 -5.22 9.40
N THR A 18 -5.31 -5.81 10.25
CA THR A 18 -6.72 -6.07 9.94
C THR A 18 -7.54 -4.81 9.74
N THR A 19 -7.15 -3.69 10.38
CA THR A 19 -7.99 -2.49 10.45
C THR A 19 -7.54 -1.36 9.54
N THR A 20 -6.25 -1.02 9.57
CA THR A 20 -5.73 0.16 8.88
C THR A 20 -4.44 -0.18 8.17
N ILE A 21 -4.46 -0.13 6.85
CA ILE A 21 -3.24 -0.30 6.05
C ILE A 21 -2.46 1.00 6.09
N VAL A 22 -1.14 0.89 6.22
CA VAL A 22 -0.23 2.02 6.16
C VAL A 22 0.80 1.79 5.05
N LEU A 23 0.98 2.80 4.20
CA LEU A 23 1.97 2.86 3.15
C LEU A 23 2.99 3.94 3.48
N HIS A 24 4.27 3.58 3.49
CA HIS A 24 5.37 4.55 3.61
C HIS A 24 6.22 4.52 2.35
N LEU A 25 6.40 5.69 1.74
CA LEU A 25 7.38 5.88 0.68
C LEU A 25 8.67 6.41 1.30
N MET A 26 9.78 5.74 1.06
CA MET A 26 11.08 6.14 1.61
C MET A 26 12.13 6.29 0.53
N ASP A 27 12.97 7.31 0.65
CA ASP A 27 14.21 7.45 -0.11
C ASP A 27 15.25 6.45 0.42
N LEU A 28 15.72 5.57 -0.45
CA LEU A 28 16.72 4.55 -0.09
C LEU A 28 18.13 5.11 0.02
N GLU A 29 18.43 6.26 -0.59
CA GLU A 29 19.76 6.88 -0.49
C GLU A 29 19.93 7.61 0.84
N SER A 30 18.93 8.40 1.24
CA SER A 30 18.98 9.14 2.49
C SER A 30 18.36 8.42 3.69
N GLY A 31 17.59 7.36 3.46
CA GLY A 31 16.80 6.66 4.48
C GLY A 31 15.61 7.49 5.00
N LYS A 32 15.25 8.60 4.33
CA LYS A 32 14.18 9.49 4.78
C LYS A 32 12.80 9.01 4.33
N LEU A 33 11.82 9.18 5.22
CA LEU A 33 10.41 9.05 4.88
C LEU A 33 9.98 10.22 3.98
N ILE A 34 9.54 9.92 2.78
CA ILE A 34 9.04 10.89 1.79
C ILE A 34 7.56 11.14 2.02
N PHE A 35 6.77 10.07 2.16
CA PHE A 35 5.31 10.17 2.22
C PHE A 35 4.71 9.04 3.04
N THR A 36 3.56 9.32 3.67
CA THR A 36 2.76 8.33 4.39
C THR A 36 1.30 8.43 3.99
N SER A 37 0.68 7.28 3.73
CA SER A 37 -0.76 7.15 3.53
C SER A 37 -1.31 6.08 4.47
N ALA A 38 -2.43 6.35 5.10
CA ALA A 38 -3.15 5.40 5.93
C ALA A 38 -4.62 5.35 5.50
N PHE A 39 -5.17 4.15 5.40
CA PHE A 39 -6.56 3.94 4.98
C PHE A 39 -7.13 2.68 5.61
N GLU A 40 -8.45 2.59 5.71
CA GLU A 40 -9.09 1.37 6.21
C GLU A 40 -8.79 0.19 5.29
N ASN A 41 -8.54 -0.97 5.90
CA ASN A 41 -8.32 -2.20 5.14
C ASN A 41 -9.62 -2.56 4.40
N PRO A 42 -9.64 -2.62 3.06
CA PRO A 42 -10.87 -2.83 2.29
C PRO A 42 -11.53 -4.18 2.57
N GLN A 43 -10.75 -5.16 3.07
CA GLN A 43 -11.27 -6.47 3.50
C GLN A 43 -12.25 -6.37 4.68
N ARG A 44 -12.29 -5.25 5.43
CA ARG A 44 -13.30 -5.04 6.49
C ARG A 44 -14.72 -4.92 5.95
N ILE A 45 -14.88 -4.35 4.76
CA ILE A 45 -16.19 -4.09 4.16
C ILE A 45 -16.78 -5.37 3.56
N ILE A 46 -15.93 -6.21 2.98
CA ILE A 46 -16.34 -7.41 2.25
C ILE A 46 -16.78 -8.53 3.18
N ASP A 47 -16.07 -8.73 4.30
CA ASP A 47 -16.23 -9.97 5.09
C ASP A 47 -15.95 -9.83 6.60
N GLY A 48 -15.71 -8.61 7.08
CA GLY A 48 -15.77 -8.33 8.51
C GLY A 48 -14.45 -7.98 9.19
N ASN A 49 -14.61 -7.72 10.49
CA ASN A 49 -13.68 -6.96 11.32
C ASN A 49 -12.39 -7.71 11.72
N ASP A 50 -12.37 -9.05 11.59
CA ASP A 50 -11.33 -9.90 12.15
C ASP A 50 -10.77 -10.93 11.16
N VAL A 51 -9.75 -11.68 11.60
CA VAL A 51 -9.02 -12.64 10.76
C VAL A 51 -9.83 -13.92 10.51
N ILE A 52 -10.64 -14.35 11.48
CA ILE A 52 -11.34 -15.63 11.39
C ILE A 52 -12.44 -15.56 10.33
N SER A 53 -13.19 -14.46 10.28
CA SER A 53 -14.19 -14.28 9.22
C SER A 53 -13.54 -14.36 7.83
N ARG A 54 -12.43 -13.64 7.63
CA ARG A 54 -11.67 -13.63 6.36
C ARG A 54 -11.23 -15.01 5.88
N ILE A 55 -10.78 -15.86 6.80
CA ILE A 55 -10.39 -17.23 6.48
C ILE A 55 -11.60 -18.03 6.00
N MET A 56 -12.78 -17.83 6.59
CA MET A 56 -13.99 -18.54 6.17
C MET A 56 -14.48 -18.06 4.81
N TYR A 57 -14.50 -16.75 4.57
CA TYR A 57 -14.94 -16.21 3.27
C TYR A 57 -14.01 -16.56 2.13
N ASP A 58 -12.69 -16.58 2.34
CA ASP A 58 -11.77 -17.01 1.28
C ASP A 58 -12.01 -18.48 0.88
N ARG A 59 -12.53 -19.33 1.78
CA ARG A 59 -12.95 -20.69 1.41
C ARG A 59 -14.19 -20.71 0.52
N GLU A 60 -15.13 -19.78 0.73
CA GLU A 60 -16.36 -19.67 -0.06
C GLU A 60 -16.15 -18.94 -1.39
N LYS A 61 -15.30 -17.90 -1.38
CA LYS A 61 -14.97 -17.03 -2.51
C LYS A 61 -13.45 -16.81 -2.56
N PRO A 62 -12.70 -17.79 -3.08
CA PRO A 62 -11.25 -17.71 -3.18
C PRO A 62 -10.79 -16.46 -3.92
N ALA A 63 -9.69 -15.88 -3.46
CA ALA A 63 -9.00 -14.73 -4.07
C ALA A 63 -9.75 -13.39 -4.04
N ALA A 64 -11.06 -13.33 -3.77
CA ALA A 64 -11.82 -12.07 -3.74
C ALA A 64 -11.24 -11.04 -2.75
N LEU A 65 -10.80 -11.50 -1.56
CA LEU A 65 -10.16 -10.63 -0.57
C LEU A 65 -8.77 -10.14 -1.01
N TYR A 66 -8.05 -10.94 -1.79
CA TYR A 66 -6.74 -10.59 -2.34
C TYR A 66 -6.87 -9.58 -3.47
N GLU A 67 -7.78 -9.83 -4.42
CA GLU A 67 -8.04 -8.93 -5.55
C GLU A 67 -8.44 -7.54 -5.09
N GLU A 68 -9.34 -7.45 -4.11
CA GLU A 68 -9.74 -6.17 -3.53
C GLU A 68 -8.55 -5.45 -2.85
N LEU A 69 -7.77 -6.20 -2.06
CA LEU A 69 -6.63 -5.64 -1.35
C LEU A 69 -5.60 -5.05 -2.32
N ILE A 70 -5.24 -5.79 -3.37
CA ILE A 70 -4.27 -5.35 -4.38
C ILE A 70 -4.81 -4.17 -5.18
N SER A 71 -6.09 -4.22 -5.58
CA SER A 71 -6.74 -3.11 -6.29
C SER A 71 -6.65 -1.80 -5.48
N CYS A 72 -7.02 -1.86 -4.20
CA CYS A 72 -6.96 -0.72 -3.30
C CYS A 72 -5.53 -0.21 -3.09
N ILE A 73 -4.57 -1.09 -2.82
CA ILE A 73 -3.16 -0.69 -2.63
C ILE A 73 -2.62 -0.02 -3.89
N ASN A 74 -2.87 -0.58 -5.08
CA ASN A 74 -2.42 0.01 -6.34
C ASN A 74 -3.05 1.39 -6.60
N GLU A 75 -4.35 1.56 -6.29
CA GLU A 75 -5.02 2.86 -6.38
C GLU A 75 -4.37 3.90 -5.45
N LYS A 76 -4.03 3.49 -4.21
CA LYS A 76 -3.37 4.38 -3.24
C LYS A 76 -1.94 4.69 -3.64
N MET A 77 -1.19 3.71 -4.14
CA MET A 77 0.15 3.89 -4.67
C MET A 77 0.19 4.86 -5.85
N GLY A 78 -0.77 4.77 -6.78
CA GLY A 78 -0.87 5.69 -7.92
C GLY A 78 -1.12 7.15 -7.54
N LYS A 79 -1.45 7.43 -6.27
CA LYS A 79 -1.66 8.79 -5.72
C LYS A 79 -0.48 9.27 -4.88
N MET A 80 0.57 8.47 -4.71
CA MET A 80 1.74 8.86 -3.91
C MET A 80 2.69 9.75 -4.73
N PRO A 81 3.28 10.79 -4.12
CA PRO A 81 4.23 11.66 -4.80
C PRO A 81 5.56 10.92 -4.99
N CYS A 82 5.81 10.45 -6.20
CA CYS A 82 7.07 9.81 -6.58
C CYS A 82 8.15 10.83 -6.98
N ASP A 83 7.78 12.09 -7.17
CA ASP A 83 8.68 13.20 -7.40
C ASP A 83 8.43 14.34 -6.39
N GLU A 84 9.49 15.04 -6.01
CA GLU A 84 9.45 16.12 -5.00
C GLU A 84 8.86 17.44 -5.54
N ASN A 85 8.43 17.45 -6.81
CA ASN A 85 7.98 18.66 -7.53
C ASN A 85 6.48 18.63 -7.92
N GLU A 86 5.70 17.67 -7.43
CA GLU A 86 4.24 17.62 -7.57
C GLU A 86 3.53 17.61 -6.21
#